data_AF-A0A510BG93-F1
#
_entry.id   AF-A0A510BG93-F1
#
_cell.length_a   1.000
_cell.length_b   1.000
_cell.length_c   1.000
_cell.angle_alpha   90.00
_cell.angle_beta   90.00
_cell.angle_gamma   90.00
#
_symmetry.space_group_name_H-M   'P 1'
#
loop_
_entity.id
_entity.type
_entity.pdbx_description
1 polymer ?
#
loop_
_entity_poly.entity_id
_entity_poly.type
_entity_poly.pdbx_seq_one_letter_code
_entity_poly.pdbx_strand_id
1 'polypeptide(L)' 'MRLEDLQLAYDFVLYIVVGITVGYILYQRYDNGIFVVVGFLLGVFLAFLNVFRLIRRKYI' A
#
# COMPACT_ATOMS: atom_id res chain seq x y z
N MET A 1 6.02 16.10 -16.19
CA MET A 1 5.34 15.04 -15.41
C MET A 1 3.88 15.42 -15.29
N ARG A 2 2.94 14.57 -15.70
CA ARG A 2 1.51 14.86 -15.50
C ARG A 2 1.18 14.68 -14.02
N LEU A 3 0.34 15.55 -13.48
CA LEU A 3 -0.08 15.49 -12.06
C LEU A 3 -0.69 14.13 -11.69
N GLU A 4 -1.29 13.45 -12.67
CA GLU A 4 -1.84 12.10 -12.57
C GLU A 4 -0.78 11.04 -12.22
N ASP A 5 0.41 11.12 -12.82
CA ASP A 5 1.50 10.18 -12.55
C ASP A 5 2.04 10.36 -11.12
N LEU A 6 2.08 11.62 -10.66
CA LEU A 6 2.50 11.97 -9.31
C LEU A 6 1.49 11.50 -8.26
N GLN A 7 0.20 11.68 -8.51
CA GLN A 7 -0.87 11.17 -7.65
C GLN A 7 -0.84 9.64 -7.56
N LEU A 8 -0.60 8.97 -8.69
CA LEU A 8 -0.53 7.51 -8.72
C LEU A 8 0.66 6.97 -7.91
N ALA A 9 1.82 7.61 -8.05
CA ALA A 9 3.00 7.28 -7.25
C ALA A 9 2.77 7.58 -5.76
N TYR A 10 2.13 8.70 -5.43
CA TYR A 10 1.78 9.07 -4.07
C TYR A 10 0.84 8.04 -3.42
N ASP A 11 -0.25 7.69 -4.09
CA ASP A 11 -1.20 6.69 -3.60
C ASP A 11 -0.54 5.32 -3.42
N PHE A 12 0.32 4.92 -4.36
CA PHE A 12 1.07 3.67 -4.27
C PHE A 12 1.94 3.62 -3.01
N VAL A 13 2.72 4.67 -2.75
CA VAL A 13 3.55 4.78 -1.53
C VAL A 13 2.68 4.85 -0.28
N LEU A 14 1.56 5.57 -0.34
CA LEU A 14 0.65 5.75 0.79
C LEU A 14 0.09 4.40 1.28
N TYR A 15 -0.32 3.50 0.39
CA TYR A 15 -0.77 2.16 0.79
C TYR A 15 0.32 1.34 1.49
N ILE A 16 1.57 1.46 1.05
CA ILE A 16 2.71 0.78 1.68
C ILE A 16 2.97 1.35 3.08
N VAL A 17 3.00 2.68 3.21
CA VAL A 17 3.20 3.36 4.50
C VAL A 17 2.10 3.01 5.49
N VAL A 18 0.84 3.00 5.05
CA VAL A 18 -0.30 2.60 5.89
C VAL A 18 -0.18 1.13 6.31
N GLY A 19 0.18 0.24 5.39
CA GLY A 19 0.38 -1.19 5.68
C GLY A 19 1.46 -1.43 6.73
N ILE A 20 2.62 -0.78 6.60
CA ILE A 20 3.71 -0.84 7.59
C ILE A 20 3.24 -0.27 8.93
N THR A 21 2.54 0.87 8.93
CA THR A 21 2.05 1.52 10.16
C THR A 21 1.12 0.60 10.94
N VAL A 22 0.15 -0.02 10.26
CA VAL A 22 -0.76 -1.00 10.87
C VAL A 22 0.02 -2.22 11.38
N GLY A 23 0.96 -2.73 10.59
CA GLY A 23 1.83 -3.83 11.00
C GLY A 23 2.66 -3.52 12.24
N TYR A 24 3.12 -2.29 12.38
CA TYR A 24 3.90 -1.82 13.53
C TYR A 24 3.04 -1.69 14.81
N ILE A 25 1.81 -1.20 14.68
CA ILE A 25 0.84 -1.17 15.81
C ILE A 25 0.57 -2.58 16.32
N LEU A 26 0.40 -3.55 15.41
CA LEU A 26 0.22 -4.96 15.75
C LEU A 26 1.48 -5.56 16.36
N TYR A 27 2.67 -5.22 15.86
CA TYR A 27 3.94 -5.62 16.46
C TYR A 27 4.02 -5.17 17.93
N GLN A 28 3.71 -3.91 18.24
CA GLN A 28 3.75 -3.45 19.63
C GLN A 28 2.75 -4.18 20.54
N ARG A 29 1.61 -4.63 20.00
CA ARG A 29 0.57 -5.32 20.77
C ARG A 29 0.87 -6.80 21.03
N TYR A 30 1.51 -7.46 20.08
CA TYR A 30 1.72 -8.92 20.10
C TYR A 30 3.20 -9.32 20.22
N ASP A 31 4.10 -8.33 20.29
CA ASP A 31 5.57 -8.47 20.33
C ASP A 31 6.14 -9.43 19.27
N ASN A 32 5.54 -9.43 18.08
CA ASN A 32 5.90 -10.33 17.00
C ASN A 32 6.17 -9.58 15.69
N GLY A 33 7.43 -9.59 15.25
CA GLY A 33 7.89 -8.85 14.06
C GLY A 33 7.22 -9.29 12.76
N ILE A 34 6.59 -10.47 12.72
CA ILE A 34 5.83 -10.96 11.56
C ILE A 34 4.73 -9.98 11.15
N PHE A 35 4.12 -9.26 12.09
CA PHE A 35 3.02 -8.33 11.78
C PHE A 35 3.47 -7.16 10.90
N VAL A 36 4.71 -6.69 11.05
CA VAL A 36 5.27 -5.63 10.19
C VAL A 36 5.47 -6.16 8.77
N VAL A 37 6.00 -7.39 8.65
CA VAL A 37 6.21 -8.03 7.34
C VAL A 37 4.89 -8.28 6.62
N VAL A 38 3.89 -8.81 7.34
CA VAL A 38 2.54 -9.02 6.80
C VAL A 38 1.88 -7.69 6.42
N GLY A 39 2.01 -6.67 7.27
CA GLY A 39 1.50 -5.32 7.00
C GLY A 39 2.13 -4.70 5.74
N PHE A 40 3.44 -4.86 5.55
CA PHE A 40 4.13 -4.45 4.34
C PHE A 40 3.62 -5.19 3.10
N LEU A 41 3.52 -6.52 3.15
CA LEU A 41 3.03 -7.33 2.02
C LEU A 41 1.59 -6.97 1.64
N LEU A 42 0.72 -6.73 2.63
CA LEU A 42 -0.65 -6.26 2.41
C LEU A 42 -0.68 -4.86 1.79
N GLY A 43 0.17 -3.95 2.28
CA GLY A 43 0.31 -2.60 1.72
C GLY A 43 0.74 -2.62 0.25
N VAL A 44 1.74 -3.44 -0.09
CA VAL A 44 2.20 -3.65 -1.47
C VAL A 44 1.09 -4.26 -2.32
N PHE A 45 0.39 -5.28 -1.83
CA PHE A 45 -0.71 -5.92 -2.57
C PHE A 45 -1.84 -4.93 -2.88
N LEU A 46 -2.25 -4.11 -1.91
CA LEU A 46 -3.27 -3.07 -2.10
C LEU A 46 -2.80 -1.98 -3.07
N ALA A 47 -1.53 -1.59 -3.00
CA ALA A 47 -0.94 -0.62 -3.92
C ALA A 47 -1.01 -1.13 -5.37
N PHE A 48 -0.65 -2.40 -5.61
CA PHE A 48 -0.79 -3.02 -6.93
C PHE A 48 -2.26 -3.08 -7.38
N LEU A 49 -3.19 -3.47 -6.50
CA LEU A 49 -4.62 -3.49 -6.83
C LEU A 49 -5.15 -2.10 -7.25
N ASN A 50 -4.66 -1.03 -6.62
CA ASN A 50 -5.05 0.33 -7.00
C ASN A 50 -4.56 0.68 -8.41
N VAL A 51 -3.31 0.31 -8.75
CA VAL A 51 -2.75 0.47 -10.09
C VAL A 51 -3.56 -0.33 -11.12
N PHE A 52 -3.87 -1.60 -10.83
CA PHE A 52 -4.69 -2.43 -11.71
C PHE A 52 -6.10 -1.88 -11.92
N ARG A 53 -6.76 -1.37 -10.88
CA ARG A 53 -8.07 -0.70 -11.01
C ARG A 53 -8.00 0.51 -11.91
N LEU A 54 -6.95 1.32 -11.79
CA LEU A 54 -6.80 2.55 -12.56
C LEU A 54 -6.55 2.24 -14.05
N ILE A 55 -5.75 1.22 -14.35
CA ILE A 55 -5.58 0.71 -15.72
C ILE A 55 -6.91 0.21 -16.28
N ARG A 56 -7.67 -0.59 -15.51
CA ARG A 56 -8.97 -1.13 -15.94
C ARG A 56 -10.01 -0.04 -16.20
N ARG A 57 -10.02 1.02 -15.39
CA ARG A 57 -10.92 2.18 -15.56
C ARG A 57 -10.61 3.01 -16.79
N LYS A 58 -9.39 2.94 -17.32
CA LYS A 58 -8.96 3.66 -18.52
C LYS A 58 -9.33 2.92 -19.82
N TYR A 59 -9.80 1.68 -19.72
CA TYR A 59 -10.10 0.78 -20.84
C TYR A 59 -11.61 0.54 -21.05
N ILE A 60 -12.46 1.06 -20.18
CA ILE A 60 -13.94 1.09 -20.29
C ILE A 60 -14.35 2.55 -20.46
#